data_AF-A0A7C3VJN3-F1
#
_entry.id   AF-A0A7C3VJN3-F1
#
_cell.length_a   1.000
_cell.length_b   1.000
_cell.length_c   1.000
_cell.angle_alpha   90.00
_cell.angle_beta   90.00
_cell.angle_gamma   90.00
#
_symmetry.space_group_name_H-M   'P 1'
#
loop_
_entity.id
_entity.type
_entity.pdbx_description
1 polymer ?
#
loop_
_entity_poly.entity_id
_entity_poly.type
_entity_poly.pdbx_seq_one_letter_code
_entity_poly.pdbx_strand_id
1 'polypeptide(L)' 'MKKKNIGKLVSDLSRTNIELWHEEDKARSDNDREVADAKRNIDKLNQKRNDLIEKIDDVLLEALNGRDNR' A
#
# COMPACT_ATOMS: atom_id res chain seq x y z
N MET A 1 -10.62 -0.77 -22.67
CA MET A 1 -10.22 -0.48 -21.27
C MET A 1 -9.58 -1.73 -20.68
N LYS A 2 -8.30 -1.69 -20.27
CA LYS A 2 -7.67 -2.84 -19.57
C LYS A 2 -8.45 -3.06 -18.28
N LYS A 3 -8.96 -4.29 -18.04
CA LYS A 3 -9.55 -4.65 -16.75
C LYS A 3 -8.48 -4.42 -15.67
N LYS A 4 -8.57 -3.31 -14.93
CA LYS A 4 -7.78 -3.11 -13.71
C LYS A 4 -8.18 -4.24 -12.75
N ASN A 5 -7.30 -5.21 -12.52
CA ASN A 5 -7.61 -6.37 -11.70
C ASN A 5 -7.52 -5.97 -10.21
N ILE A 6 -8.67 -5.63 -9.62
CA ILE A 6 -8.79 -5.27 -8.21
C ILE A 6 -8.15 -6.32 -7.28
N GLY A 7 -8.25 -7.61 -7.60
CA GLY A 7 -7.65 -8.68 -6.81
C GLY A 7 -6.13 -8.60 -6.73
N LYS A 8 -5.47 -8.15 -7.82
CA LYS A 8 -4.03 -7.92 -7.82
C LYS A 8 -3.66 -6.73 -6.92
N LEU A 9 -4.42 -5.62 -7.01
CA LEU A 9 -4.16 -4.42 -6.20
C LEU A 9 -4.30 -4.73 -4.70
N VAL A 10 -5.34 -5.47 -4.32
CA VAL A 10 -5.54 -5.92 -2.94
C VAL A 10 -4.40 -6.84 -2.49
N SER A 11 -3.98 -7.80 -3.32
CA SER A 11 -2.86 -8.68 -3.00
C SER A 11 -1.53 -7.91 -2.82
N ASP A 12 -1.27 -6.93 -3.68
CA ASP A 12 -0.09 -6.06 -3.57
C ASP A 12 -0.14 -5.17 -2.32
N LEU A 13 -1.33 -4.66 -1.96
CA LEU A 13 -1.54 -3.89 -0.73
C LEU A 13 -1.29 -4.75 0.51
N SER A 14 -1.86 -5.96 0.57
CA SER A 14 -1.64 -6.89 1.68
C SER A 14 -0.16 -7.24 1.84
N ARG A 15 0.55 -7.52 0.75
CA ARG A 15 2.00 -7.77 0.79
C ARG A 15 2.77 -6.56 1.31
N THR A 16 2.45 -5.36 0.83
CA THR A 16 3.11 -4.11 1.25
C THR A 16 2.87 -3.84 2.74
N ASN A 17 1.67 -4.14 3.27
CA ASN A 17 1.37 -4.01 4.70
C ASN A 17 2.19 -4.99 5.56
N ILE A 18 2.40 -6.22 5.09
CA ILE A 18 3.25 -7.20 5.78
C ILE A 18 4.71 -6.72 5.80
N GLU A 19 5.23 -6.26 4.67
CA GLU A 19 6.58 -5.66 4.57
C GLU A 19 6.73 -4.47 5.53
N LEU A 20 5.74 -3.57 5.56
CA LEU A 20 5.73 -2.41 6.44
C LEU A 20 5.78 -2.81 7.92
N TRP A 21 4.98 -3.79 8.32
CA TRP A 21 4.95 -4.28 9.70
C TRP A 21 6.32 -4.81 10.16
N HIS A 22 7.05 -5.51 9.28
CA HIS A 22 8.40 -5.97 9.60
C HIS A 22 9.41 -4.83 9.75
N GLU A 23 9.30 -3.75 8.97
CA GLU A 23 10.16 -2.57 9.16
C GLU A 23 9.79 -1.80 10.43
N GLU A 24 8.50 -1.70 10.76
CA GLU A 24 8.04 -1.12 12.03
C GLU A 24 8.56 -1.90 13.24
N ASP A 25 8.73 -3.22 13.11
CA ASP A 25 9.33 -4.05 14.15
C ASP A 25 10.83 -3.78 14.34
N LYS A 26 11.59 -3.68 13.25
CA LYS A 26 13.00 -3.26 13.30
C LYS A 26 13.18 -1.88 13.93
N ALA A 27 12.23 -0.98 13.73
CA ALA A 27 12.24 0.36 14.33
C ALA A 27 12.03 0.36 15.86
N ARG A 28 11.81 -0.82 16.49
CA ARG A 28 11.78 -1.00 17.96
C ARG A 28 13.14 -1.39 18.55
N SER A 29 14.17 -1.52 17.71
CA SER A 29 15.55 -1.80 18.15
C SER A 29 16.12 -0.66 18.99
N ASP A 30 17.00 -0.98 19.93
CA ASP A 30 17.80 0.00 20.70
C ASP A 30 19.02 0.53 19.90
N ASN A 31 19.22 0.03 18.68
CA ASN A 31 20.30 0.47 17.80
C ASN A 31 19.84 1.62 16.88
N ASP A 32 20.31 2.83 17.15
CA ASP A 32 19.97 4.04 16.40
C ASP A 32 20.13 3.91 14.88
N ARG A 33 21.16 3.20 14.41
CA ARG A 33 21.39 3.02 12.97
C ARG A 33 20.32 2.13 12.36
N GLU A 34 19.94 1.08 13.05
CA GLU A 34 18.87 0.17 12.62
C GLU A 34 17.52 0.89 12.59
N VAL A 35 17.23 1.70 13.61
CA VAL A 35 16.02 2.53 13.67
C VAL A 35 15.99 3.53 12.50
N ALA A 36 17.10 4.22 12.22
CA ALA A 36 17.17 5.18 11.13
C ALA A 36 16.94 4.53 9.75
N ASP A 37 17.51 3.35 9.52
CA ASP A 37 17.33 2.61 8.28
C ASP A 37 15.90 2.06 8.15
N ALA A 38 15.33 1.53 9.24
CA ALA A 38 13.95 1.09 9.29
C ALA A 38 12.97 2.24 8.99
N LYS A 39 13.17 3.43 9.57
CA LYS A 39 12.32 4.61 9.30
C LYS A 39 12.33 5.02 7.82
N ARG A 40 13.51 5.01 7.18
CA ARG A 40 13.61 5.29 5.73
C ARG A 40 12.83 4.28 4.88
N ASN A 41 12.78 3.01 5.30
CA ASN A 41 12.02 1.98 4.59
C ASN A 41 10.52 2.10 4.87
N ILE A 42 10.14 2.38 6.12
CA ILE A 42 8.76 2.67 6.55
C ILE A 42 8.17 3.80 5.71
N ASP A 43 8.91 4.90 5.50
CA ASP A 43 8.43 6.03 4.71
C ASP A 43 8.10 5.62 3.26
N LYS A 44 9.00 4.85 2.63
CA LYS A 44 8.79 4.33 1.26
C LYS A 44 7.61 3.36 1.18
N LEU A 45 7.49 2.45 2.15
CA LEU A 45 6.43 1.45 2.18
C LEU A 45 5.07 2.09 2.49
N ASN A 46 5.02 3.09 3.38
CA ASN A 46 3.82 3.89 3.63
C ASN A 46 3.37 4.63 2.37
N GLN A 47 4.28 5.25 1.62
CA GLN A 47 3.93 5.89 0.36
C GLN A 47 3.34 4.88 -0.63
N LYS A 48 4.03 3.74 -0.83
CA LYS A 48 3.55 2.67 -1.71
C LYS A 48 2.18 2.13 -1.28
N ARG A 49 1.93 2.00 0.03
CA ARG A 49 0.64 1.58 0.57
C ARG A 49 -0.45 2.59 0.20
N ASN A 50 -0.20 3.88 0.39
CA ASN A 50 -1.16 4.93 0.05
C ASN A 50 -1.44 4.95 -1.46
N ASP A 51 -0.40 4.88 -2.31
CA ASP A 51 -0.57 4.80 -3.77
C ASP A 51 -1.42 3.60 -4.22
N LEU A 52 -1.34 2.47 -3.50
CA LEU A 52 -2.14 1.28 -3.78
C LEU A 52 -3.59 1.46 -3.35
N ILE A 53 -3.84 2.12 -2.21
CA ILE A 53 -5.18 2.46 -1.74
C ILE A 53 -5.85 3.43 -2.72
N GLU A 54 -5.16 4.49 -3.14
CA GLU A 54 -5.68 5.45 -4.13
C GLU A 54 -6.06 4.76 -5.46
N LYS A 55 -5.23 3.82 -5.93
CA LYS A 55 -5.54 3.02 -7.13
C LYS A 55 -6.75 2.10 -6.95
N ILE A 56 -6.95 1.56 -5.74
CA ILE A 56 -8.14 0.77 -5.41
C ILE A 56 -9.36 1.67 -5.44
N ASP A 57 -9.29 2.85 -4.83
CA ASP A 57 -10.37 3.83 -4.80
C ASP A 57 -10.77 4.24 -6.23
N ASP A 58 -9.80 4.57 -7.09
CA ASP A 58 -10.03 4.87 -8.51
C ASP A 58 -10.82 3.75 -9.22
N VAL A 59 -10.42 2.49 -9.01
CA VAL A 59 -11.09 1.33 -9.63
C VAL A 59 -12.53 1.18 -9.13
N LEU A 60 -12.75 1.38 -7.84
CA LEU A 60 -14.07 1.24 -7.23
C LEU A 60 -14.99 2.40 -7.66
N LEU A 61 -14.48 3.63 -7.70
CA LEU A 61 -15.21 4.81 -8.16
C LEU A 61 -15.59 4.68 -9.65
N GLU A 62 -14.68 4.23 -10.51
CA GLU A 62 -14.98 3.92 -11.91
C GLU A 62 -16.12 2.88 -12.02
N ALA A 63 -16.10 1.85 -11.18
CA ALA A 63 -17.11 0.80 -11.19
C ALA A 63 -18.48 1.26 -10.66
N LEU A 64 -18.51 2.17 -9.69
CA LEU A 64 -19.74 2.77 -9.15
C LEU A 64 -20.34 3.77 -10.14
N ASN A 65 -19.55 4.69 -10.67
CA ASN A 65 -20.02 5.70 -11.64
C ASN A 65 -20.44 5.07 -12.98
N GLY A 66 -19.82 3.96 -13.38
CA GLY A 66 -20.22 3.18 -14.55
C GLY A 66 -21.50 2.35 -14.38
N ARG A 67 -22.06 2.29 -13.16
CA ARG A 67 -23.38 1.71 -12.85
C ARG A 67 -24.49 2.77 -12.81
N ASP A 68 -24.19 4.00 -12.41
CA ASP A 68 -25.16 5.11 -12.41
C ASP A 68 -25.50 5.65 -13.80
N ASN A 69 -24.63 5.45 -14.79
CA ASN A 69 -24.84 5.85 -16.19
C ASN A 69 -25.45 4.75 -17.08
N ARG A 70 -26.10 3.73 -16.50
CA ARG A 70 -26.83 2.68 -17.22
C ARG A 70 -28.24 2.52 -16.68
#